data_AF-A0A1J1IZC8-F1
#
_entry.id   AF-A0A1J1IZC8-F1
#
_cell.length_a   1.000
_cell.length_b   1.000
_cell.length_c   1.000
_cell.angle_alpha   90.00
_cell.angle_beta   90.00
_cell.angle_gamma   90.00
#
_symmetry.space_group_name_H-M   'P 1'
#
loop_
_entity.id
_entity.type
_entity.pdbx_description
1 polymer ?
#
loop_
_entity_poly.entity_id
_entity_poly.type
_entity_poly.pdbx_seq_one_letter_code
_entity_poly.pdbx_strand_id
1 'polypeptide(L)'
;MKFSVLLLFAIFMQVYGFSFPRVYDTKAEGCVNGRCGPHCDVRGVKIFPGEEYNWPGKCQKLYCTDHFTVQFSTCAEFDIYDEYNFVGRDFSKLFPECCGTRSTKKRYNDFD
;
A
#
# COMPACT_ATOMS: atom_id res chain seq x y z
N MET A 1 -5.52 -32.00 24.70
CA MET A 1 -6.14 -30.66 24.71
C MET A 1 -5.19 -29.47 24.41
N LYS A 2 -3.86 -29.65 24.30
CA LYS A 2 -2.93 -28.54 23.96
C LYS A 2 -2.70 -28.33 22.45
N PHE A 3 -2.79 -29.38 21.63
CA PHE A 3 -2.58 -29.29 20.19
C PHE A 3 -3.71 -28.57 19.42
N SER A 4 -4.94 -28.58 19.95
CA SER A 4 -6.09 -27.98 19.27
C SER A 4 -6.09 -26.44 19.31
N VAL A 5 -5.43 -25.83 20.30
CA VAL A 5 -5.34 -24.37 20.43
C VAL A 5 -4.30 -23.79 19.46
N LEU A 6 -3.20 -24.51 19.23
CA LEU A 6 -2.15 -24.09 18.28
C LEU A 6 -2.63 -24.10 16.83
N LEU A 7 -3.49 -25.07 16.47
CA LEU A 7 -4.07 -25.18 15.14
C LEU A 7 -5.05 -24.03 14.84
N LEU A 8 -5.82 -23.59 15.84
CA LEU A 8 -6.70 -22.43 15.72
C LEU A 8 -5.91 -21.13 15.56
N PHE A 9 -4.79 -20.95 16.30
CA PHE A 9 -3.93 -19.77 16.15
C PHE A 9 -3.30 -19.65 14.76
N ALA A 10 -2.89 -20.78 14.16
CA ALA A 10 -2.33 -20.81 12.81
C ALA A 10 -3.37 -20.43 11.74
N ILE A 11 -4.62 -20.85 11.90
CA ILE A 11 -5.72 -20.49 10.99
C ILE A 11 -6.04 -19.00 11.14
N PHE A 12 -6.12 -18.48 12.37
CA PHE A 12 -6.37 -17.05 12.60
C PHE A 12 -5.34 -16.15 11.88
N MET A 13 -4.04 -16.46 11.97
CA MET A 13 -3.01 -15.67 11.27
C MET A 13 -3.16 -15.61 9.74
N GLN A 14 -3.86 -16.56 9.10
CA GLN A 14 -4.12 -16.53 7.65
C GLN A 14 -5.34 -15.66 7.28
N VAL A 15 -6.30 -15.49 8.19
CA VAL A 15 -7.52 -14.71 7.92
C VAL A 15 -7.34 -13.22 8.21
N TYR A 16 -6.51 -12.86 9.19
CA TYR A 16 -6.16 -11.46 9.50
C TYR A 16 -4.97 -10.96 8.67
N GLY A 17 -4.83 -11.48 7.46
CA GLY A 17 -3.84 -11.01 6.50
C GLY A 17 -4.00 -9.51 6.26
N PHE A 18 -2.91 -8.78 6.49
CA PHE A 18 -2.77 -7.35 6.25
C PHE A 18 -3.40 -6.95 4.90
N SER A 19 -4.49 -6.19 4.93
CA SER A 19 -5.23 -5.80 3.73
C SER A 19 -4.51 -4.62 3.09
N PHE A 20 -3.45 -4.92 2.34
CA PHE A 20 -2.85 -3.93 1.44
C PHE A 20 -3.94 -3.44 0.47
N PRO A 21 -4.10 -2.13 0.27
CA PRO A 21 -5.04 -1.64 -0.74
C PRO A 21 -4.63 -2.21 -2.09
N ARG A 22 -5.54 -2.96 -2.71
CA ARG A 22 -5.34 -3.62 -3.99
C ARG A 22 -6.41 -3.16 -4.97
N VAL A 23 -6.00 -2.95 -6.22
CA VAL A 23 -6.92 -2.76 -7.34
C VAL A 23 -6.68 -3.92 -8.29
N TYR A 24 -7.73 -4.71 -8.50
CA TYR A 24 -7.73 -5.87 -9.39
C TYR A 24 -8.07 -5.44 -10.82
N ASP A 25 -7.79 -6.33 -11.77
CA ASP A 25 -8.16 -6.17 -13.19
C ASP A 25 -7.69 -4.85 -13.83
N THR A 26 -6.47 -4.43 -13.51
CA THR A 26 -5.88 -3.18 -14.02
C THR A 26 -5.17 -3.36 -15.36
N LYS A 27 -5.31 -4.53 -15.99
CA LYS A 27 -4.60 -4.88 -17.22
C LYS A 27 -5.00 -3.95 -18.36
N ALA A 28 -4.00 -3.36 -19.01
CA ALA A 28 -4.11 -2.61 -20.24
C ALA A 28 -2.97 -3.00 -21.20
N GLU A 29 -3.10 -2.63 -22.48
CA GLU A 29 -2.09 -2.84 -23.52
C GLU A 29 -1.60 -1.48 -24.04
N GLY A 30 -0.32 -1.36 -24.37
CA GLY A 30 0.24 -0.11 -24.91
C GLY A 30 1.74 0.02 -24.70
N CYS A 31 2.26 1.22 -24.98
CA CYS A 31 3.69 1.51 -24.89
C CYS A 31 3.98 2.62 -23.87
N VAL A 32 5.04 2.42 -23.09
CA VAL A 32 5.59 3.40 -22.13
C VAL A 32 7.08 3.53 -22.41
N ASN A 33 7.55 4.74 -22.74
CA ASN A 33 8.96 5.01 -23.05
C ASN A 33 9.58 4.04 -24.06
N GLY A 34 8.83 3.63 -25.09
CA GLY A 34 9.29 2.72 -26.14
C GLY A 34 9.21 1.23 -25.81
N ARG A 35 8.92 0.83 -24.56
CA ARG A 35 8.57 -0.54 -24.21
C ARG A 35 7.09 -0.75 -24.43
N CYS A 36 6.71 -1.75 -25.21
CA CYS A 36 5.31 -2.08 -25.50
C CYS A 36 4.94 -3.42 -24.87
N GLY A 37 3.69 -3.55 -24.43
CA GLY A 37 3.14 -4.79 -23.94
C GLY A 37 2.06 -4.58 -22.87
N PRO A 38 1.65 -5.69 -22.24
CA PRO A 38 0.64 -5.65 -21.19
C PRO A 38 1.23 -4.98 -19.95
N HIS A 39 0.46 -4.07 -19.35
CA HIS A 39 0.84 -3.32 -18.17
C HIS A 39 -0.37 -3.06 -17.27
N CYS A 40 -0.13 -2.66 -16.02
CA CYS A 40 -1.17 -2.10 -15.18
C CYS A 40 -1.40 -0.63 -15.57
N ASP A 41 -2.65 -0.21 -15.79
CA ASP A 41 -3.05 1.20 -15.89
C ASP A 41 -4.00 1.54 -14.73
N VAL A 42 -3.54 2.42 -13.84
CA VAL A 42 -4.36 2.94 -12.76
C VAL A 42 -4.30 4.45 -12.77
N ARG A 43 -5.44 5.07 -13.12
CA ARG A 43 -5.62 6.53 -13.22
C ARG A 43 -4.56 7.19 -14.13
N GLY A 44 -4.19 6.52 -15.22
CA GLY A 44 -3.21 7.01 -16.19
C GLY A 44 -1.75 6.73 -15.83
N VAL A 45 -1.48 6.11 -14.67
CA VAL A 45 -0.16 5.60 -14.32
C VAL A 45 0.01 4.21 -14.92
N LYS A 46 1.02 4.05 -15.77
CA LYS A 46 1.31 2.81 -16.48
C LYS A 46 2.55 2.14 -15.91
N ILE A 47 2.42 0.91 -15.45
CA ILE A 47 3.48 0.16 -14.75
C ILE A 47 3.53 -1.26 -15.30
N PHE A 48 4.70 -1.73 -15.73
CA PHE A 48 4.80 -3.11 -16.21
C PHE A 48 4.75 -4.11 -15.04
N PRO A 49 4.32 -5.36 -15.30
CA PRO A 49 4.35 -6.40 -14.28
C PRO A 49 5.75 -6.55 -13.67
N GLY A 50 5.80 -6.68 -12.34
CA GLY A 50 7.03 -6.76 -11.56
C GLY A 50 7.67 -5.41 -11.24
N GLU A 51 7.15 -4.29 -11.77
CA GLU A 51 7.72 -2.96 -11.53
C GLU A 51 7.00 -2.20 -10.41
N GLU A 52 7.77 -1.30 -9.79
CA GLU A 52 7.29 -0.35 -8.81
C GLU A 52 7.30 1.07 -9.38
N TYR A 53 6.31 1.87 -8.98
CA TYR A 53 6.24 3.28 -9.32
C TYR A 53 5.96 4.12 -8.09
N ASN A 54 6.85 5.06 -7.79
CA ASN A 54 6.64 6.06 -6.75
C ASN A 54 5.74 7.16 -7.31
N TRP A 55 4.54 7.35 -6.74
CA TRP A 55 3.57 8.34 -7.23
C TRP A 55 3.89 9.73 -6.67
N PRO A 56 4.48 10.63 -7.48
CA PRO A 56 4.92 11.93 -6.97
C PRO A 56 3.72 12.74 -6.48
N GLY A 57 3.89 13.44 -5.35
CA GLY A 57 2.84 14.25 -4.73
C GLY A 57 1.69 13.47 -4.09
N LYS A 58 1.66 12.13 -4.16
CA LYS A 58 0.66 11.30 -3.46
C LYS A 58 1.21 10.63 -2.21
N CYS A 59 2.54 10.54 -2.09
CA CYS A 59 3.21 9.83 -1.00
C CYS A 59 2.79 8.35 -0.92
N GLN A 60 2.79 7.69 -2.08
CA GLN A 60 2.38 6.29 -2.24
C GLN A 60 3.30 5.64 -3.25
N LYS A 61 3.55 4.34 -3.09
CA LYS A 61 4.25 3.52 -4.07
C LYS A 61 3.28 2.48 -4.61
N LEU A 62 3.28 2.28 -5.92
CA LEU A 62 2.46 1.30 -6.61
C LEU A 62 3.36 0.15 -7.02
N TYR A 63 2.85 -1.07 -6.92
CA TYR A 63 3.50 -2.26 -7.45
C TYR A 63 2.50 -3.02 -8.34
N CYS A 64 2.88 -3.28 -9.59
CA CYS A 64 2.08 -4.09 -10.52
C CYS A 64 2.50 -5.55 -10.42
N THR A 65 1.60 -6.43 -9.96
CA THR A 65 1.88 -7.87 -9.90
C THR A 65 1.86 -8.51 -11.29
N ASP A 66 2.39 -9.74 -11.40
CA ASP A 66 2.30 -10.56 -12.60
C ASP A 66 0.87 -10.90 -13.04
N HIS A 67 -0.10 -10.73 -12.13
CA HIS A 67 -1.53 -10.91 -12.36
C HIS A 67 -2.26 -9.59 -12.62
N PHE A 68 -1.54 -8.52 -12.99
CA PHE A 68 -2.12 -7.20 -13.29
C PHE A 68 -3.00 -6.63 -12.15
N THR A 69 -2.59 -6.92 -10.91
CA THR A 69 -3.15 -6.31 -9.71
C THR A 69 -2.18 -5.22 -9.26
N VAL A 70 -2.68 -4.02 -8.98
CA VAL A 70 -1.87 -2.96 -8.38
C VAL A 70 -1.99 -3.00 -6.86
N GLN A 71 -0.86 -3.11 -6.19
CA GLN A 71 -0.76 -2.99 -4.73
C GLN A 71 -0.26 -1.58 -4.38
N PHE A 72 -0.88 -0.97 -3.38
CA PHE A 72 -0.53 0.37 -2.91
C PHE A 72 0.21 0.29 -1.58
N SER A 73 1.43 0.82 -1.55
CA SER A 73 2.14 1.14 -0.32
C SER A 73 1.90 2.58 0.08
N THR A 74 1.44 2.77 1.30
CA THR A 74 1.05 4.08 1.85
C THR A 74 1.61 4.25 3.26
N CYS A 75 1.72 5.48 3.74
CA CYS A 75 2.19 5.73 5.10
C CYS A 75 1.29 5.11 6.18
N ALA A 76 0.00 4.91 5.88
CA ALA A 76 -0.96 4.27 6.78
C ALA A 76 -0.71 2.77 6.95
N GLU A 77 0.11 2.14 6.09
CA GLU A 77 0.62 0.79 6.38
C GLU A 77 1.42 0.76 7.70
N PHE A 78 2.00 1.89 8.10
CA PHE A 78 2.65 2.02 9.40
C PHE A 78 1.67 2.38 10.53
N ASP A 79 0.39 2.65 10.27
CA ASP A 79 -0.58 3.04 11.31
C ASP A 79 -2.00 2.60 10.92
N ILE A 80 -2.18 1.28 10.86
CA ILE A 80 -3.45 0.64 10.46
C ILE A 80 -4.62 1.05 11.37
N TYR A 81 -4.33 1.40 12.62
CA TYR A 81 -5.34 1.78 13.62
C TYR A 81 -5.60 3.28 13.67
N ASP A 82 -4.98 4.06 12.78
CA ASP A 82 -5.02 5.53 12.79
C ASP A 82 -4.67 6.10 14.17
N GLU A 83 -3.80 5.39 14.90
CA GLU A 83 -3.50 5.64 16.29
C GLU A 83 -2.59 6.85 16.47
N TYR A 84 -1.86 7.28 15.45
CA TYR A 84 -0.80 8.28 15.57
C TYR A 84 -1.01 9.43 14.59
N ASN A 85 -0.63 10.62 15.03
CA ASN A 85 -0.44 11.73 14.10
C ASN A 85 0.93 11.58 13.42
N PHE A 86 1.01 11.86 12.11
CA PHE A 86 2.28 11.93 11.38
C PHE A 86 2.71 13.38 11.25
N VAL A 87 3.91 13.71 11.74
CA VAL A 87 4.47 15.06 11.68
C VAL A 87 5.60 15.10 10.67
N GLY A 88 5.73 16.23 9.97
CA GLY A 88 6.79 16.42 8.98
C GLY A 88 6.57 15.64 7.68
N ARG A 89 5.31 15.42 7.28
CA ARG A 89 5.01 14.90 5.93
C ARG A 89 5.50 15.90 4.88
N ASP A 90 6.23 15.39 3.91
CA ASP A 90 6.81 16.17 2.83
C ASP A 90 6.46 15.52 1.49
N PHE A 91 5.39 16.03 0.86
CA PHE A 91 4.91 15.52 -0.43
C PHE A 91 5.81 15.87 -1.62
N SER A 92 6.87 16.67 -1.41
CA SER A 92 7.91 16.87 -2.41
C SER A 92 8.85 15.65 -2.53
N LYS A 93 8.88 14.81 -1.49
CA LYS A 93 9.66 13.56 -1.47
C LYS A 93 8.84 12.37 -1.95
N LEU A 94 9.55 11.29 -2.27
CA LEU A 94 8.95 10.01 -2.65
C LEU A 94 8.66 9.16 -1.41
N PHE A 95 7.84 8.11 -1.57
CA PHE A 95 7.64 7.13 -0.51
C PHE A 95 8.92 6.29 -0.33
N PRO A 96 9.33 5.95 0.91
CA PRO A 96 8.65 6.23 2.19
C PRO A 96 9.03 7.56 2.87
N GLU A 97 9.98 8.31 2.33
CA GLU A 97 10.52 9.53 2.97
C GLU A 97 9.48 10.62 3.17
N CYS A 98 8.48 10.69 2.30
CA CYS A 98 7.37 11.64 2.40
C CYS A 98 6.44 11.40 3.60
N CYS A 99 6.52 10.24 4.27
CA CYS A 99 5.62 9.87 5.37
C CYS A 99 5.85 10.64 6.67
N GLY A 100 7.01 11.28 6.83
CA GLY A 100 7.39 11.92 8.09
C GLY A 100 7.59 10.89 9.21
N THR A 101 7.56 11.36 10.47
CA THR A 101 7.74 10.50 11.65
C THR A 101 6.44 10.35 12.42
N ARG A 102 6.25 9.18 13.05
CA ARG A 102 5.16 8.97 14.01
C ARG A 102 5.33 9.93 15.18
N SER A 103 4.29 10.68 15.50
CA SER A 103 4.26 11.58 16.64
C SER A 103 3.44 11.00 17.78
N THR A 104 2.77 11.84 18.57
CA THR A 104 1.93 11.41 19.68
C THR A 104 0.74 10.59 19.18
N LYS A 105 0.36 9.60 20.01
CA LYS A 105 -0.88 8.85 19.82
C LYS A 105 -2.06 9.83 19.82
N LYS A 106 -2.97 9.73 18.87
CA LYS A 106 -4.21 10.49 18.83
C LYS A 106 -4.97 10.22 20.13
N ARG A 107 -5.33 11.27 20.87
CA ARG A 107 -6.32 11.14 21.95
C ARG A 107 -7.69 11.22 21.30
N TYR A 108 -8.48 10.16 21.41
CA TYR A 108 -9.82 10.05 20.81
C TYR A 108 -10.88 10.94 21.50
N ASN A 109 -10.47 11.88 22.37
CA ASN A 109 -11.39 12.63 23.24
C ASN A 109 -11.60 14.10 22.84
N ASP A 110 -11.01 14.59 21.74
CA ASP A 110 -11.25 15.96 21.26
C ASP A 110 -12.08 15.92 19.96
N PHE A 111 -13.35 15.52 20.10
CA PHE A 111 -14.41 16.00 19.22
C PHE A 111 -15.08 17.16 19.95
N ASP A 112 -14.61 18.38 19.69
CA ASP A 112 -15.34 19.64 19.89
C ASP A 112 -15.71 20.20 18.51
#